data_AF-A0A6N6M9D8-F1
#
_entry.id   AF-A0A6N6M9D8-F1
#
_cell.length_a   1.000
_cell.length_b   1.000
_cell.length_c   1.000
_cell.angle_alpha   90.00
_cell.angle_beta   90.00
_cell.angle_gamma   90.00
#
_symmetry.space_group_name_H-M   'P 1'
#
loop_
_entity.id
_entity.type
_entity.pdbx_description
1 polymer ?
#
loop_
_entity_poly.entity_id
_entity_poly.type
_entity_poly.pdbx_seq_one_letter_code
_entity_poly.pdbx_strand_id
1 'polypeptide(L)' 'MARRDDIFSSFIQHPILTEKYDVEPQELEINIAQGLQSNIPIIRSIAIIVDALEGKPISDNALRNKVTQYLNTAAI' A
#
# COMPACT_ATOMS: atom_id res chain seq x y z
N MET A 1 -1.19 -7.48 -16.45
CA MET A 1 -0.96 -6.63 -15.27
C MET A 1 0.52 -6.32 -15.20
N ALA A 2 0.90 -5.14 -14.70
CA ALA A 2 2.30 -4.85 -14.47
C ALA A 2 2.80 -5.71 -13.29
N ARG A 3 4.08 -6.09 -13.27
CA ARG A 3 4.66 -6.88 -12.17
C ARG A 3 4.38 -6.26 -10.77
N ARG A 4 4.27 -4.93 -10.70
CA ARG A 4 3.84 -4.18 -9.50
C ARG A 4 2.42 -4.47 -9.07
N ASP A 5 1.48 -4.54 -10.01
CA ASP A 5 0.08 -4.84 -9.71
C ASP A 5 -0.06 -6.26 -9.16
N ASP A 6 0.72 -7.21 -9.67
CA ASP A 6 0.71 -8.59 -9.19
C ASP A 6 1.24 -8.68 -7.75
N ILE A 7 2.37 -8.00 -7.47
CA ILE A 7 2.93 -7.92 -6.12
C ILE A 7 1.94 -7.22 -5.17
N PHE A 8 1.40 -6.07 -5.57
CA PHE A 8 0.43 -5.32 -4.77
C PHE A 8 -0.81 -6.17 -4.45
N SER A 9 -1.39 -6.82 -5.46
CA SER A 9 -2.54 -7.71 -5.32
C SER A 9 -2.27 -8.83 -4.30
N SER A 10 -1.06 -9.41 -4.34
CA SER A 10 -0.70 -10.47 -3.38
C SER A 10 -0.67 -10.01 -1.91
N PHE A 11 -0.35 -8.74 -1.65
CA PHE A 11 -0.33 -8.19 -0.30
C PHE A 11 -1.72 -7.76 0.18
N ILE A 12 -2.53 -7.16 -0.69
CA ILE A 12 -3.87 -6.68 -0.32
C ILE A 12 -4.91 -7.80 -0.24
N GLN A 13 -4.66 -8.97 -0.84
CA GLN A 13 -5.53 -10.14 -0.67
C GLN A 13 -5.33 -10.88 0.66
N HIS A 14 -4.43 -10.38 1.52
CA HIS A 14 -4.16 -11.04 2.79
C HIS A 14 -5.35 -10.93 3.77
N PRO A 15 -5.79 -12.04 4.40
CA PRO A 15 -6.97 -12.06 5.30
C PRO A 15 -6.87 -11.09 6.48
N ILE A 16 -5.67 -10.69 6.88
CA ILE A 16 -5.48 -9.70 7.96
C ILE A 16 -6.21 -8.37 7.67
N LEU A 17 -6.36 -7.99 6.40
CA LEU A 17 -7.01 -6.73 6.04
C LEU A 17 -8.52 -6.78 6.27
N THR A 18 -9.15 -7.93 6.01
CA THR A 18 -10.56 -8.15 6.33
C THR A 18 -10.76 -8.43 7.82
N GLU A 19 -9.91 -9.25 8.44
CA GLU A 19 -10.08 -9.71 9.83
C GLU A 19 -9.73 -8.65 10.90
N LYS A 20 -8.71 -7.83 10.65
CA LYS A 20 -8.22 -6.85 11.65
C LYS A 20 -8.43 -5.40 11.29
N TYR A 21 -8.43 -5.09 9.99
CA TYR A 21 -8.56 -3.71 9.52
C TYR A 21 -9.95 -3.39 8.96
N ASP A 22 -10.86 -4.37 9.01
CA ASP A 22 -12.27 -4.23 8.57
C ASP A 22 -12.38 -3.66 7.15
N VAL A 23 -11.43 -4.02 6.29
CA VAL A 23 -11.42 -3.59 4.89
C VAL A 23 -12.41 -4.46 4.12
N GLU A 24 -13.31 -3.83 3.38
CA GLU A 24 -14.30 -4.57 2.59
C GLU A 24 -13.60 -5.29 1.41
N PRO A 25 -13.99 -6.52 1.06
CA PRO A 25 -13.39 -7.25 -0.07
C PRO A 25 -13.43 -6.48 -1.39
N GLN A 26 -14.47 -5.67 -1.60
CA GLN A 26 -14.62 -4.80 -2.77
C GLN A 26 -13.54 -3.73 -2.86
N GLU A 27 -12.99 -3.29 -1.72
CA GLU A 27 -11.91 -2.31 -1.65
C GLU A 27 -10.53 -2.93 -1.91
N LEU A 28 -10.46 -4.26 -1.96
CA LEU A 28 -9.25 -5.04 -2.29
C LEU A 28 -9.14 -5.36 -3.79
N GLU A 29 -10.21 -5.15 -4.57
CA GLU A 29 -10.21 -5.35 -6.02
C GLU A 29 -9.69 -4.11 -6.77
N ILE A 30 -8.49 -3.64 -6.39
CA ILE A 30 -7.89 -2.42 -6.93
C ILE A 30 -6.45 -2.64 -7.41
N ASN A 31 -6.03 -1.86 -8.40
CA ASN A 31 -4.65 -1.86 -8.90
C ASN A 31 -3.74 -0.91 -8.09
N ILE A 32 -2.43 -0.93 -8.34
CA ILE A 32 -1.48 -0.14 -7.54
C ILE A 32 -1.75 1.37 -7.64
N ALA A 33 -2.16 1.86 -8.80
CA ALA A 33 -2.46 3.28 -9.01
C ALA A 33 -3.68 3.73 -8.19
N GLN A 34 -4.71 2.89 -8.12
CA GLN A 34 -5.86 3.08 -7.24
C GLN A 34 -5.46 2.96 -5.76
N GLY A 35 -4.58 2.01 -5.43
CA GLY A 35 -4.03 1.83 -4.09
C GLY A 35 -3.34 3.09 -3.57
N LEU A 36 -2.52 3.76 -4.39
CA LEU A 36 -1.86 5.02 -4.05
C LEU A 36 -2.84 6.16 -3.74
N GLN A 37 -4.06 6.10 -4.28
CA GLN A 37 -5.12 7.08 -4.05
C GLN A 37 -6.14 6.63 -2.98
N SER A 38 -6.09 5.38 -2.53
CA SER A 38 -7.05 4.80 -1.58
C SER A 38 -7.16 5.62 -0.30
N ASN A 39 -8.37 5.87 0.20
CA ASN A 39 -8.59 6.58 1.47
C ASN A 39 -8.27 5.70 2.68
N ILE A 40 -8.04 4.40 2.48
CA ILE A 40 -7.67 3.47 3.53
C ILE A 40 -6.15 3.54 3.76
N PRO A 41 -5.69 3.96 4.96
CA PRO A 41 -4.27 4.17 5.22
C PRO A 41 -3.42 2.92 5.00
N ILE A 42 -3.94 1.73 5.36
CA ILE A 42 -3.18 0.47 5.23
C ILE A 42 -3.00 0.06 3.76
N ILE A 43 -4.05 0.17 2.94
CA ILE A 43 -4.00 -0.10 1.50
C ILE A 43 -3.03 0.87 0.82
N ARG A 44 -3.16 2.18 1.11
CA ARG A 44 -2.29 3.22 0.56
C ARG A 44 -0.82 2.97 0.93
N SER A 45 -0.56 2.58 2.17
CA SER A 45 0.79 2.26 2.66
C SER A 45 1.41 1.09 1.91
N ILE A 46 0.66 0.01 1.70
CA ILE A 46 1.12 -1.16 0.92
C ILE A 46 1.43 -0.73 -0.52
N ALA A 47 0.57 0.06 -1.15
CA ALA A 47 0.79 0.55 -2.51
C ALA A 47 2.09 1.38 -2.63
N ILE A 48 2.37 2.26 -1.65
CA ILE A 48 3.60 3.05 -1.60
C ILE A 48 4.84 2.15 -1.48
N ILE A 49 4.78 1.13 -0.62
CA ILE A 49 5.91 0.20 -0.42
C ILE A 49 6.19 -0.53 -1.74
N VAL A 50 5.17 -1.10 -2.38
CA VAL A 50 5.32 -1.85 -3.64
C VAL A 50 5.81 -0.95 -4.78
N ASP A 51 5.30 0.28 -4.88
CA ASP A 51 5.76 1.25 -5.90
C ASP A 51 7.24 1.62 -5.69
N ALA A 52 7.67 1.74 -4.43
CA ALA A 52 9.03 2.10 -4.10
C ALA A 52 10.04 0.94 -4.27
N LEU A 53 9.57 -0.31 -4.20
CA LEU A 53 10.38 -1.53 -4.41
C LEU A 53 10.78 -1.76 -5.87
N GLU A 54 9.97 -1.31 -6.84
CA GLU A 54 10.35 -1.39 -8.26
C GLU A 54 11.19 -0.20 -8.76
N GLY A 55 11.40 0.82 -7.92
CA GLY A 55 12.26 1.97 -8.20
C GLY A 55 13.75 1.72 -7.90
N LYS A 56 14.60 2.75 -8.07
CA LYS A 56 16.00 2.73 -7.58
C LYS A 56 16.02 2.24 -6.13
N PRO A 57 17.01 1.42 -5.72
CA PRO A 57 17.10 0.90 -4.36
C PRO A 57 17.07 2.07 -3.38
N ILE A 58 15.94 2.25 -2.72
CA ILE A 58 15.81 3.17 -1.60
C ILE A 58 16.43 2.49 -0.39
N SER A 59 17.13 3.26 0.43
CA SER A 59 17.58 2.73 1.72
C SER A 59 16.37 2.48 2.62
N ASP A 60 16.48 1.51 3.52
CA ASP A 60 15.43 1.20 4.51
C ASP A 60 15.00 2.44 5.30
N ASN A 61 15.94 3.36 5.58
CA ASN A 61 15.66 4.65 6.22
C ASN A 61 14.77 5.56 5.36
N ALA A 62 15.02 5.62 4.04
CA ALA A 62 14.21 6.42 3.12
C ALA A 62 12.79 5.83 2.97
N LEU A 63 12.68 4.50 2.90
CA LEU A 63 11.39 3.80 2.88
C LEU A 63 10.60 4.06 4.18
N ARG A 64 11.25 3.89 5.34
CA ARG A 64 10.64 4.13 6.64
C ARG A 64 10.16 5.58 6.80
N ASN A 65 10.97 6.55 6.38
CA ASN A 65 10.58 7.96 6.44
C ASN A 65 9.37 8.24 5.53
N LYS A 66 9.34 7.66 4.33
CA LYS A 66 8.23 7.79 3.39
C LYS A 66 6.94 7.22 3.98
N VAL A 67 6.97 5.98 4.49
CA VAL A 67 5.82 5.35 5.17
C VAL A 67 5.36 6.17 6.38
N THR A 68 6.30 6.62 7.22
CA THR A 68 5.99 7.43 8.42
C THR A 68 5.35 8.77 8.06
N GLN A 69 5.87 9.44 7.02
CA GLN A 69 5.29 10.68 6.53
C GLN A 69 3.82 10.44 6.14
N TYR A 70 3.53 9.43 5.32
CA TYR A 70 2.16 9.15 4.88
C TYR A 70 1.19 8.77 5.99
N LEU A 71 1.62 7.98 6.96
CA LEU A 71 0.78 7.64 8.12
C LEU A 71 0.47 8.86 8.99
N ASN A 72 1.39 9.82 9.07
CA ASN A 72 1.23 11.03 9.86
C ASN A 72 0.50 12.16 9.12
N THR A 73 0.49 12.19 7.77
CA THR A 73 -0.25 13.21 7.01
C THR A 73 -1.77 13.07 7.14
N ALA A 74 -2.29 11.97 7.69
CA ALA A 74 -3.70 11.83 8.05
C ALA A 74 -4.11 12.64 9.30
N ALA A 75 -3.18 13.39 9.91
CA ALA A 75 -3.42 14.19 11.12
C ALA A 75 -3.57 15.70 10.89
N ILE A 76 -3.80 16.16 9.66
CA ILE A 76 -4.07 17.59 9.34
C ILE A 76 -5.39 17.72 8.59
#